data_AF-A0A9J6HCA8-F1
#
_entry.id   AF-A0A9J6HCA8-F1
#
_cell.length_a   1.000
_cell.length_b   1.000
_cell.length_c   1.000
_cell.angle_alpha   90.00
_cell.angle_beta   90.00
_cell.angle_gamma   90.00
#
_symmetry.space_group_name_H-M   'P 1'
#
loop_
_entity.id
_entity.type
_entity.pdbx_description
1 polymer ?
#
loop_
_entity_poly.entity_id
_entity_poly.type
_entity_poly.pdbx_seq_one_letter_code
_entity_poly.pdbx_strand_id
1 'polypeptide(L)'
;MTHGFVPLHYHTGSGVWKVHYHSSDPKQCAYVCHCYGSYVLDHDPPLIYNLVSDPSESRSLTPADDPRVPKVLEAVNAALTKHRASLSPVPQQFDLLNSLWLPWLQPCCSFPLCSCKENYTLRVL
;
A
#
# COMPACT_ATOMS: atom_id res chain seq x y z
N MET A 1 -7.28 -9.48 1.79
CA MET A 1 -6.21 -8.65 2.39
C MET A 1 -6.60 -7.19 2.21
N THR A 2 -7.17 -6.58 3.24
CA THR A 2 -7.60 -5.18 3.26
C THR A 2 -6.59 -4.34 4.03
N HIS A 3 -5.33 -4.31 3.57
CA HIS A 3 -4.31 -3.42 4.11
C HIS A 3 -4.38 -2.11 3.33
N GLY A 4 -5.37 -1.30 3.68
CA GLY A 4 -5.53 0.05 3.17
C GLY A 4 -4.65 0.98 4.01
N PHE A 5 -3.63 1.55 3.38
CA PHE A 5 -3.00 2.75 3.88
C PHE A 5 -4.03 3.88 3.77
N VAL A 6 -4.55 4.39 4.89
CA VAL A 6 -5.50 5.52 4.87
C VAL A 6 -4.74 6.78 5.28
N PRO A 7 -4.19 7.54 4.31
CA PRO A 7 -3.75 8.89 4.59
C PRO A 7 -4.99 9.72 4.88
N LEU A 8 -5.27 9.98 6.16
CA LEU A 8 -6.28 10.96 6.52
C LEU A 8 -5.66 12.34 6.53
N HIS A 9 -6.01 13.09 5.49
CA HIS A 9 -5.99 14.54 5.55
C HIS A 9 -7.12 15.01 6.48
N TYR A 10 -6.91 14.94 7.79
CA TYR A 10 -7.81 15.58 8.74
C TYR A 10 -7.52 17.09 8.77
N HIS A 11 -8.12 17.81 7.82
CA HIS A 11 -7.88 19.23 7.61
C HIS A 11 -8.74 20.11 8.54
N THR A 12 -8.59 19.98 9.86
CA THR A 12 -9.09 20.98 10.81
C THR A 12 -7.93 21.83 11.33
N GLY A 13 -7.16 22.45 10.43
CA GLY A 13 -6.09 23.40 10.80
C GLY A 13 -5.01 22.85 11.75
N SER A 14 -4.89 21.53 11.92
CA SER A 14 -4.14 20.89 13.02
C SER A 14 -3.03 19.93 12.58
N GLY A 15 -2.56 20.02 11.33
CA GLY A 15 -1.43 19.24 10.81
C GLY A 15 -1.84 18.09 9.90
N VAL A 16 -0.84 17.40 9.34
CA VAL A 16 -1.01 16.22 8.49
C VAL A 16 -0.63 15.00 9.32
N TRP A 17 -1.53 14.02 9.43
CA TRP A 17 -1.38 12.89 10.35
C TRP A 17 -1.32 11.57 9.59
N LYS A 18 -0.48 10.65 10.05
CA LYS A 18 -0.32 9.32 9.49
C LYS A 18 -0.39 8.29 10.60
N VAL A 19 -1.17 7.23 10.38
CA VAL A 19 -1.38 6.15 11.36
C VAL A 19 -1.04 4.82 10.71
N HIS A 20 -0.20 4.02 11.38
CA HIS A 20 0.16 2.68 10.96
C HIS A 20 -0.40 1.66 11.95
N TYR A 21 -1.37 0.87 11.50
CA TYR A 21 -1.86 -0.31 12.21
C TYR A 21 -0.95 -1.52 11.99
N HIS A 22 -0.20 -1.51 10.88
CA HIS A 22 0.68 -2.57 10.46
C HIS A 22 1.94 -1.95 9.86
N SER A 23 3.10 -2.56 10.09
CA SER A 23 4.34 -2.27 9.36
C SER A 23 5.02 -3.56 8.95
N SER A 24 5.86 -3.55 7.91
CA SER A 24 6.70 -4.71 7.63
C SER A 24 7.76 -4.90 8.71
N ASP A 25 8.13 -6.15 8.99
CA ASP A 25 9.27 -6.47 9.86
C ASP A 25 10.58 -6.17 9.10
N PRO A 26 11.36 -5.14 9.50
CA PRO A 26 12.59 -4.78 8.81
C PRO A 26 13.64 -5.89 8.84
N LYS A 27 13.58 -6.81 9.81
CA LYS A 27 14.52 -7.94 9.90
C LYS A 27 14.28 -9.00 8.82
N GLN A 28 13.08 -9.01 8.24
CA GLN A 28 12.67 -9.98 7.22
C GLN A 28 12.52 -9.33 5.83
N CYS A 29 12.98 -8.09 5.67
CA CYS A 29 13.04 -7.39 4.39
C CYS A 29 14.39 -7.64 3.69
N ALA A 30 14.49 -8.74 2.93
CA ALA A 30 15.72 -9.06 2.20
C ALA A 30 15.86 -8.24 0.90
N TYR A 31 14.94 -8.45 -0.05
CA TYR A 31 14.90 -7.70 -1.33
C TYR A 31 13.67 -6.78 -1.40
N VAL A 32 12.51 -7.30 -1.00
CA VAL A 32 11.25 -6.55 -0.87
C VAL A 32 10.64 -6.89 0.49
N CYS A 33 10.06 -5.89 1.15
CA CYS A 33 9.28 -6.10 2.36
C CYS A 33 7.92 -6.70 2.02
N HIS A 34 7.60 -7.86 2.59
CA HIS A 34 6.30 -8.49 2.41
C HIS A 34 5.22 -7.87 3.32
N CYS A 35 3.96 -8.11 2.96
CA CYS A 35 2.77 -7.54 3.63
C CYS A 35 1.77 -8.61 4.11
N TYR A 36 2.24 -9.83 4.39
CA TYR A 36 1.41 -10.94 4.86
C TYR A 36 2.14 -11.79 5.91
N GLY A 37 1.38 -12.53 6.71
CA GLY A 37 1.92 -13.53 7.64
C GLY A 37 2.96 -12.96 8.61
N SER A 38 4.03 -13.72 8.85
CA SER A 38 5.10 -13.37 9.80
C SER A 38 5.96 -12.16 9.37
N TYR A 39 5.78 -11.65 8.16
CA TYR A 39 6.50 -10.49 7.66
C TYR A 39 5.90 -9.15 8.10
N VAL A 40 4.76 -9.17 8.78
CA VAL A 40 4.02 -7.99 9.23
C VAL A 40 4.04 -7.92 10.76
N LEU A 41 4.29 -6.72 11.27
CA LEU A 41 4.16 -6.35 12.67
C LEU A 41 2.82 -5.61 12.84
N ASP A 42 1.97 -6.13 13.71
CA ASP A 42 0.73 -5.49 14.14
C ASP A 42 0.99 -4.52 15.30
N HIS A 43 0.34 -3.36 15.26
CA HIS A 43 0.48 -2.31 16.28
C HIS A 43 -0.85 -2.08 17.00
N ASP A 44 -0.89 -2.38 18.29
CA ASP A 44 -1.99 -2.04 19.19
C ASP A 44 -1.43 -1.50 20.52
N PRO A 45 -1.46 -0.17 20.77
CA PRO A 45 -2.06 0.87 19.94
C PRO A 45 -1.29 1.11 18.61
N PRO A 46 -1.95 1.65 17.57
CA PRO A 46 -1.30 1.93 16.29
C PRO A 46 -0.27 3.06 16.42
N LEU A 47 0.78 3.02 15.59
CA LEU A 47 1.78 4.09 15.51
C LEU A 47 1.16 5.31 14.84
N ILE A 48 1.45 6.51 15.35
CA ILE A 48 0.87 7.76 14.86
C ILE A 48 1.93 8.85 14.76
N TYR A 49 1.93 9.57 13.64
CA TYR A 49 2.92 10.59 13.32
C TYR A 49 2.25 11.87 12.84
N ASN A 50 2.82 13.01 13.20
CA ASN A 50 2.48 14.30 12.59
C ASN A 50 3.54 14.62 11.53
N LEU A 51 3.17 14.47 10.27
CA LEU A 51 4.08 14.61 9.12
C LEU A 51 4.54 16.05 8.88
N VAL A 52 3.91 17.05 9.51
CA VAL A 52 4.38 18.44 9.44
C VAL A 52 5.64 18.62 10.29
N SER A 53 5.67 17.99 11.47
CA SER A 53 6.81 18.08 12.40
C SER A 53 7.83 16.95 12.22
N ASP A 54 7.40 15.77 11.82
CA ASP A 54 8.24 14.59 11.58
C ASP A 54 7.90 13.94 10.23
N PRO A 55 8.35 14.54 9.11
CA PRO A 55 8.13 13.95 7.78
C PRO A 55 8.81 12.58 7.62
N SER A 56 9.84 12.29 8.42
CA SER A 56 10.58 11.03 8.39
C SER A 56 9.90 9.87 9.12
N GLU A 57 8.82 10.15 9.86
CA GLU A 57 8.11 9.14 10.66
C GLU A 57 9.04 8.41 11.65
N SER A 58 10.01 9.15 12.19
CA SER A 58 11.05 8.62 13.06
C SER A 58 10.59 8.49 14.52
N ARG A 59 9.60 9.28 14.94
CA ARG A 59 9.11 9.30 16.33
C ARG A 59 7.59 9.23 16.39
N SER A 60 7.07 8.04 16.73
CA SER A 60 5.63 7.87 16.98
C SER A 60 5.22 8.67 18.22
N LEU A 61 4.02 9.26 18.14
CA LEU A 61 3.43 10.07 19.19
C LEU A 61 2.53 9.22 20.09
N THR A 62 2.47 9.60 21.36
CA THR A 62 1.51 9.11 22.33
C THR A 62 0.57 10.24 22.76
N PRO A 63 -0.53 9.96 23.49
CA PRO A 63 -1.37 11.02 24.08
C PRO A 63 -0.61 11.97 25.01
N ALA A 64 0.54 11.56 25.55
CA ALA A 64 1.40 12.40 26.36
C ALA A 64 2.27 13.36 25.52
N ASP A 65 2.64 12.97 24.30
CA ASP A 65 3.41 13.81 23.37
C ASP A 65 2.54 14.87 22.68
N ASP A 66 1.29 14.50 22.31
CA ASP A 66 0.34 15.43 21.72
C ASP A 66 -1.11 15.10 22.15
N PRO A 67 -1.83 16.03 22.82
CA PRO A 67 -3.17 15.79 23.34
C PRO A 67 -4.22 15.56 22.24
N ARG A 68 -3.90 15.83 20.97
CA ARG A 68 -4.79 15.60 19.83
C ARG A 68 -4.82 14.14 19.38
N VAL A 69 -3.84 13.32 19.78
CA VAL A 69 -3.71 11.91 19.37
C VAL A 69 -5.01 11.11 19.54
N PRO A 70 -5.72 11.13 20.68
CA PRO A 70 -6.96 10.37 20.84
C PRO A 70 -8.03 10.74 19.81
N LYS A 71 -8.21 12.05 19.54
CA LYS A 71 -9.19 12.56 18.58
C LYS A 71 -8.83 12.19 17.14
N VAL A 72 -7.53 12.21 16.81
CA VAL A 72 -7.05 11.77 15.50
C VAL A 72 -7.31 10.28 15.30
N LEU A 73 -7.00 9.45 16.29
CA LEU A 73 -7.26 8.00 16.22
C LEU A 73 -8.76 7.69 16.09
N GLU A 74 -9.63 8.39 16.82
CA GLU A 74 -11.09 8.28 16.66
C GLU A 74 -11.53 8.59 15.23
N ALA A 75 -11.08 9.72 14.68
CA ALA A 75 -11.40 10.11 13.31
C ALA A 75 -10.87 9.10 12.27
N VAL A 76 -9.67 8.57 12.49
CA VAL A 76 -9.05 7.57 11.61
C VAL A 76 -9.80 6.25 11.64
N ASN A 77 -10.15 5.76 12.82
CA ASN A 77 -10.94 4.55 12.98
C ASN A 77 -12.32 4.67 12.32
N ALA A 78 -13.00 5.81 12.47
CA ALA A 78 -14.29 6.05 11.82
C ALA A 78 -14.17 6.04 10.29
N ALA A 79 -13.14 6.71 9.74
CA ALA A 79 -12.88 6.72 8.31
C ALA A 79 -12.49 5.35 7.76
N LEU A 80 -11.69 4.58 8.49
CA LEU A 80 -11.34 3.19 8.15
C LEU A 80 -12.59 2.30 8.07
N THR A 81 -13.47 2.39 9.07
CA THR A 81 -14.75 1.65 9.08
C THR A 81 -15.60 2.01 7.87
N LYS A 82 -15.77 3.31 7.57
CA LYS A 82 -16.53 3.77 6.40
C LYS A 82 -15.91 3.31 5.09
N HIS A 83 -14.59 3.40 4.96
CA HIS A 83 -13.88 2.98 3.76
C HIS A 83 -14.03 1.47 3.53
N ARG A 84 -13.79 0.64 4.56
CA ARG A 84 -13.96 -0.81 4.48
C ARG A 84 -15.38 -1.20 4.07
N ALA A 85 -16.40 -0.50 4.59
CA ALA A 85 -17.80 -0.74 4.22
C ALA A 85 -18.12 -0.35 2.76
N SER A 86 -17.33 0.55 2.14
CA SER A 86 -17.50 0.94 0.72
C SER A 86 -16.82 0.00 -0.28
N LEU A 87 -15.95 -0.91 0.19
CA LEU A 87 -15.23 -1.83 -0.69
C LEU A 87 -16.15 -2.97 -1.14
N SER A 88 -16.36 -3.09 -2.45
CA SER A 88 -16.96 -4.29 -3.03
C SER A 88 -15.87 -5.34 -3.29
N PRO A 89 -16.11 -6.63 -2.98
CA PRO A 89 -15.20 -7.69 -3.37
C PRO A 89 -15.06 -7.75 -4.90
N VAL A 90 -13.82 -7.85 -5.38
CA VAL A 90 -13.50 -8.06 -6.80
C VAL A 90 -12.65 -9.32 -6.96
N PRO A 91 -12.69 -10.00 -8.12
CA PRO A 91 -11.83 -11.17 -8.37
C PRO A 91 -10.35 -10.81 -8.23
N GLN A 92 -9.58 -11.64 -7.53
CA GLN A 92 -8.15 -11.43 -7.31
C GLN A 92 -7.37 -11.64 -8.62
N GLN A 93 -6.88 -10.55 -9.20
CA GLN A 93 -6.12 -10.60 -10.46
C GLN A 93 -4.71 -11.19 -10.28
N PHE A 94 -4.16 -11.14 -9.07
CA PHE A 94 -2.84 -11.67 -8.73
C PHE A 94 -2.93 -12.93 -7.86
N ASP A 95 -3.87 -13.82 -8.17
CA ASP A 95 -3.89 -15.14 -7.54
C ASP A 95 -2.85 -16.06 -8.19
N LEU A 96 -2.68 -17.26 -7.63
CA LEU A 96 -1.70 -18.21 -8.12
C LEU A 96 -1.92 -18.53 -9.61
N LEU A 97 -3.16 -18.80 -10.03
CA LEU A 97 -3.47 -19.23 -11.39
C LEU A 97 -3.30 -18.11 -12.41
N ASN A 98 -3.71 -16.88 -12.04
CA ASN A 98 -3.58 -15.69 -12.87
C ASN A 98 -2.12 -15.17 -12.94
N SER A 99 -1.26 -15.59 -12.02
CA SER A 99 0.17 -15.22 -11.99
C SER A 99 1.09 -16.25 -12.65
N LEU A 100 0.59 -17.44 -13.00
CA LEU A 100 1.39 -18.45 -13.68
C LEU A 100 1.69 -18.03 -15.12
N TRP A 101 2.91 -18.30 -15.57
CA TRP A 101 3.27 -18.14 -16.96
C TRP A 101 2.51 -19.15 -17.82
N LEU A 102 1.69 -18.67 -18.74
CA LEU A 102 0.91 -19.49 -19.66
C LEU A 102 1.54 -19.44 -21.07
N PRO A 103 2.11 -20.56 -21.57
CA PRO A 103 2.82 -20.59 -22.84
C PRO A 103 1.98 -20.11 -24.03
N TRP A 104 0.67 -20.37 -24.01
CA TRP A 104 -0.26 -20.01 -25.09
C TRP A 104 -0.74 -18.55 -25.04
N LEU A 105 -0.40 -17.79 -24.00
CA LEU A 105 -0.70 -16.35 -23.91
C LEU A 105 0.51 -15.48 -24.29
N GLN A 106 1.60 -16.08 -24.75
CA GLN A 106 2.79 -15.33 -25.15
C GLN A 106 2.57 -14.69 -26.53
N PRO A 107 2.82 -13.37 -26.68
CA PRO A 107 2.86 -12.76 -28.01
C PRO A 107 4.02 -13.36 -28.80
N CYS A 108 3.75 -13.88 -30.00
CA CYS A 108 4.74 -14.55 -30.84
C CYS A 108 4.47 -14.31 -32.33
N CYS A 109 5.36 -13.57 -33.02
CA CYS A 109 5.19 -13.33 -34.47
C CYS A 109 5.52 -14.58 -35.30
N SER A 110 6.65 -15.25 -35.01
CA SER A 110 7.10 -16.43 -35.77
C SER A 110 7.34 -17.63 -34.84
N PHE A 111 6.28 -18.39 -34.56
CA PHE A 111 6.42 -19.65 -33.81
C PHE A 111 7.32 -20.65 -34.55
N PRO A 112 8.21 -21.40 -33.87
CA PRO A 112 8.42 -21.49 -32.41
C PRO A 112 9.49 -20.55 -31.84
N LEU A 113 10.25 -19.87 -32.69
CA LEU A 113 11.38 -19.05 -32.26
C LEU A 113 10.96 -17.67 -31.71
N CYS A 114 9.70 -17.28 -31.94
CA CYS A 114 9.08 -16.04 -31.48
C CYS A 114 9.93 -14.79 -31.66
N SER A 115 10.48 -14.62 -32.88
CA SER A 115 11.18 -13.41 -33.29
C SER A 115 10.29 -12.54 -34.19
N CYS A 116 10.52 -11.24 -34.18
CA CYS A 116 9.83 -10.28 -35.04
C CYS A 116 10.88 -9.39 -35.71
N LYS A 117 10.66 -9.06 -36.99
CA LYS A 117 11.34 -7.93 -37.64
C LYS A 117 10.30 -6.86 -37.86
N GLU A 118 10.49 -5.70 -37.23
CA GLU A 118 9.63 -4.55 -37.49
C GLU A 118 10.02 -3.88 -38.82
N ASN A 119 9.03 -3.66 -39.68
CA ASN A 119 9.16 -2.79 -40.84
C ASN A 119 8.40 -1.50 -40.55
N TYR A 120 9.00 -0.59 -39.79
CA TYR A 120 8.46 0.76 -39.68
C TYR A 120 9.11 1.65 -40.75
N THR A 121 8.28 2.32 -41.54
CA THR A 121 8.66 3.64 -42.09
C THR A 121 8.41 4.63 -40.95
N LEU A 122 9.47 5.22 -40.39
CA LEU A 122 9.31 6.38 -39.51
C LEU A 122 8.53 7.44 -40.30
N ARG A 123 7.26 7.63 -40.00
CA ARG A 123 6.57 8.86 -40.36
C ARG A 123 7.08 9.92 -39.39
N VAL A 124 8.22 10.50 -39.73
CA VAL A 124 8.68 11.75 -39.14
C VAL A 124 7.67 12.81 -39.62
N LEU A 125 6.86 13.31 -38.69
CA LEU A 125 6.10 14.54 -38.86
C LEU A 125 7.01 15.73 -38.55
#